data_AF-A0A8C5RLP6-F1
#
_entry.id   AF-A0A8C5RLP6-F1
#
_cell.length_a   1.000
_cell.length_b   1.000
_cell.length_c   1.000
_cell.angle_alpha   90.00
_cell.angle_beta   90.00
_cell.angle_gamma   90.00
#
_symmetry.space_group_name_H-M   'P 1'
#
loop_
_entity.id
_entity.type
_entity.pdbx_description
1 polymer ?
#
loop_
_entity_poly.entity_id
_entity_poly.type
_entity_poly.pdbx_seq_one_letter_code
_entity_poly.pdbx_strand_id
1 'polypeptide(L)'
;MKLESAADSQLEFTIATERDFEEILAISKGIYGGLDYLPSRYHAWIHEPNRTVVLAKKNGIVIGLQSVYIIDAGETALVEGLRVAPWERGKGVAGDLQRFCSAMVKEKHPEVKVSRLTRDDKLGAKDLRKYRIIAKQGILLLRFQAQEVLSRLDAVVLARGGFRLEPSELLLEREVPEVVLREAFRSEVLLNQTIIQDWQPFKATRSNLGLLQKKSLHWVVDRKARPTVATL
;
A
#
# COMPACT_ATOMS: atom_id res chain seq x y z
N MET A 1 -14.98 -12.64 -50.85
CA MET A 1 -14.64 -11.64 -49.82
C MET A 1 -14.49 -12.39 -48.51
N LYS A 2 -13.25 -12.76 -48.15
CA LYS A 2 -12.96 -13.44 -46.87
C LYS A 2 -13.09 -12.39 -45.78
N LEU A 3 -14.08 -12.55 -44.91
CA LEU A 3 -14.09 -11.88 -43.62
C LEU A 3 -12.95 -12.52 -42.81
N GLU A 4 -11.84 -11.80 -42.72
CA GLU A 4 -10.80 -12.08 -41.74
C GLU A 4 -11.47 -12.13 -40.38
N SER A 5 -11.46 -13.30 -39.73
CA SER A 5 -11.88 -13.40 -38.34
C SER A 5 -10.89 -12.56 -37.54
N ALA A 6 -11.36 -11.42 -37.03
CA ALA A 6 -10.64 -10.62 -36.06
C ALA A 6 -10.12 -11.56 -34.98
N ALA A 7 -8.79 -11.62 -34.82
CA ALA A 7 -8.15 -12.40 -33.78
C ALA A 7 -8.78 -12.03 -32.44
N ASP A 8 -9.51 -12.99 -31.86
CA ASP A 8 -10.07 -12.90 -30.53
C ASP A 8 -8.87 -12.85 -29.56
N SER A 9 -8.42 -11.64 -29.25
CA SER A 9 -7.12 -11.41 -28.61
C SER A 9 -7.23 -11.71 -27.13
N GLN A 10 -6.95 -12.97 -26.79
CA GLN A 10 -6.80 -13.46 -25.44
C GLN A 10 -5.76 -12.63 -24.68
N LEU A 11 -6.03 -12.36 -23.40
CA LEU A 11 -5.08 -11.67 -22.53
C LEU A 11 -3.88 -12.56 -22.24
N GLU A 12 -2.68 -12.00 -22.36
CA GLU A 12 -1.42 -12.61 -21.95
C GLU A 12 -0.99 -12.04 -20.59
N PHE A 13 -0.44 -12.88 -19.73
CA PHE A 13 0.06 -12.46 -18.41
C PHE A 13 1.56 -12.74 -18.30
N THR A 14 2.32 -11.73 -17.88
CA THR A 14 3.79 -11.80 -17.78
C THR A 14 4.28 -11.18 -16.48
N ILE A 15 5.47 -11.59 -16.01
CA ILE A 15 6.13 -10.93 -14.88
C ILE A 15 6.82 -9.68 -15.41
N ALA A 16 6.59 -8.55 -14.75
CA ALA A 16 7.17 -7.28 -15.14
C ALA A 16 8.69 -7.26 -14.89
N THR A 17 9.40 -6.55 -15.76
CA THR A 17 10.84 -6.30 -15.65
C THR A 17 11.10 -4.81 -15.74
N GLU A 18 12.30 -4.35 -15.35
CA GLU A 18 12.67 -2.93 -15.48
C GLU A 18 12.41 -2.32 -16.88
N ARG A 19 12.46 -3.15 -17.93
CA ARG A 19 12.25 -2.71 -19.33
C ARG A 19 10.80 -2.32 -19.61
N ASP A 20 9.84 -2.80 -18.83
CA ASP A 20 8.42 -2.51 -19.01
C ASP A 20 8.01 -1.14 -18.42
N PHE A 21 8.95 -0.40 -17.80
CA PHE A 21 8.65 0.85 -17.09
C PHE A 21 7.90 1.87 -17.93
N GLU A 22 8.37 2.16 -19.15
CA GLU A 22 7.74 3.16 -20.02
C GLU A 22 6.32 2.79 -20.43
N GLU A 23 6.06 1.51 -20.74
CA GLU A 23 4.71 1.03 -21.04
C GLU A 23 3.78 1.14 -19.82
N ILE A 24 4.32 0.90 -18.63
CA ILE A 24 3.58 1.03 -17.36
C ILE A 24 3.23 2.50 -17.08
N LEU A 25 4.15 3.43 -17.36
CA LEU A 25 3.87 4.86 -17.26
C LEU A 25 2.74 5.29 -18.22
N ALA A 26 2.74 4.75 -19.45
CA ALA A 26 1.71 5.06 -20.44
C ALA A 26 0.30 4.68 -19.95
N ILE A 27 0.14 3.53 -19.29
CA ILE A 27 -1.16 3.11 -18.73
C ILE A 27 -1.52 3.80 -17.40
N SER A 28 -0.57 4.48 -16.79
CA SER A 28 -0.70 5.20 -15.50
C SER A 28 -1.11 6.67 -15.65
N LYS A 29 -1.22 7.18 -16.89
CA LYS A 29 -1.60 8.57 -17.15
C LYS A 29 -2.94 8.95 -16.51
N GLY A 30 -2.94 10.03 -15.73
CA GLY A 30 -4.14 10.61 -15.10
C GLY A 30 -4.61 9.88 -13.84
N ILE A 31 -3.89 8.87 -13.37
CA ILE A 31 -4.16 8.22 -12.09
C ILE A 31 -3.94 9.20 -10.93
N TYR A 32 -4.81 9.14 -9.92
CA TYR A 32 -4.78 9.99 -8.71
C TYR A 32 -4.61 11.49 -9.01
N GLY A 33 -5.21 11.98 -10.09
CA GLY A 33 -5.09 13.39 -10.48
C GLY A 33 -3.66 13.83 -10.82
N GLY A 34 -2.80 12.88 -11.25
CA GLY A 34 -1.39 13.13 -11.56
C GLY A 34 -0.44 12.89 -10.39
N LEU A 35 -0.94 12.47 -9.23
CA LEU A 35 -0.13 12.13 -8.05
C LEU A 35 0.13 10.62 -7.97
N ASP A 36 0.42 9.99 -9.11
CA ASP A 36 0.72 8.55 -9.14
C ASP A 36 2.03 8.27 -8.40
N TYR A 37 1.98 7.38 -7.43
CA TYR A 37 3.13 6.92 -6.66
C TYR A 37 3.90 5.80 -7.38
N LEU A 38 3.27 5.07 -8.31
CA LEU A 38 3.87 3.89 -8.93
C LEU A 38 5.22 4.22 -9.63
N PRO A 39 5.37 5.34 -10.37
CA PRO A 39 6.65 5.68 -11.00
C PRO A 39 7.82 5.74 -10.02
N SER A 40 7.61 6.28 -8.82
CA SER A 40 8.68 6.40 -7.80
C SER A 40 8.92 5.10 -7.03
N ARG A 41 8.01 4.11 -7.13
CA ARG A 41 8.10 2.83 -6.43
C ARG A 41 8.55 1.68 -7.33
N TYR A 42 8.29 1.78 -8.63
CA TYR A 42 8.37 0.65 -9.56
C TYR A 42 9.72 -0.08 -9.49
N HIS A 43 10.83 0.64 -9.67
CA HIS A 43 12.16 0.01 -9.64
C HIS A 43 12.45 -0.71 -8.32
N ALA A 44 12.08 -0.11 -7.18
CA ALA A 44 12.22 -0.77 -5.89
C ALA A 44 11.36 -2.03 -5.79
N TRP A 45 10.15 -2.01 -6.36
CA TRP A 45 9.25 -3.17 -6.37
C TRP A 45 9.82 -4.35 -7.17
N ILE A 46 10.48 -4.13 -8.31
CA ILE A 46 11.00 -5.25 -9.13
C ILE A 46 12.13 -6.00 -8.40
N HIS A 47 12.81 -5.34 -7.47
CA HIS A 47 13.87 -5.92 -6.65
C HIS A 47 13.41 -6.31 -5.25
N GLU A 48 12.17 -6.03 -4.86
CA GLU A 48 11.70 -6.33 -3.51
C GLU A 48 11.48 -7.85 -3.37
N PRO A 49 12.18 -8.53 -2.43
CA PRO A 49 11.99 -9.95 -2.24
C PRO A 49 10.54 -10.23 -1.83
N ASN A 50 10.02 -11.38 -2.25
CA ASN A 50 8.63 -11.80 -2.02
C ASN A 50 7.57 -10.93 -2.73
N ARG A 51 7.98 -10.00 -3.59
CA ARG A 51 7.09 -9.25 -4.47
C ARG A 51 7.14 -9.81 -5.89
N THR A 52 5.99 -9.83 -6.55
CA THR A 52 5.85 -10.12 -7.97
C THR A 52 4.92 -9.10 -8.59
N VAL A 53 5.39 -8.40 -9.62
CA VAL A 53 4.58 -7.49 -10.41
C VAL A 53 4.14 -8.21 -11.68
N VAL A 54 2.84 -8.28 -11.93
CA VAL A 54 2.24 -8.97 -13.07
C VAL A 54 1.66 -7.96 -14.04
N LEU A 55 1.93 -8.15 -15.33
CA LEU A 55 1.39 -7.37 -16.44
C LEU A 55 0.32 -8.16 -17.17
N ALA A 56 -0.76 -7.50 -17.56
CA ALA A 56 -1.67 -7.99 -18.59
C ALA A 56 -1.29 -7.34 -19.92
N LYS A 57 -1.05 -8.15 -20.94
CA LYS A 57 -0.75 -7.72 -22.31
C LYS A 57 -1.86 -8.16 -23.26
N LYS A 58 -2.11 -7.35 -24.30
CA LYS A 58 -3.03 -7.67 -25.40
C LYS A 58 -2.34 -7.28 -26.70
N ASN A 59 -2.16 -8.25 -27.60
CA ASN A 59 -1.38 -8.06 -28.83
C ASN A 59 0.02 -7.50 -28.55
N GLY A 60 0.70 -8.02 -27.53
CA GLY A 60 2.04 -7.57 -27.11
C GLY A 60 2.10 -6.24 -26.33
N ILE A 61 0.99 -5.49 -26.23
CA ILE A 61 0.96 -4.18 -25.56
C ILE A 61 0.51 -4.34 -24.11
N VAL A 62 1.22 -3.73 -23.15
CA VAL A 62 0.77 -3.67 -21.75
C VAL A 62 -0.52 -2.85 -21.62
N ILE A 63 -1.52 -3.47 -21.02
CA ILE A 63 -2.83 -2.86 -20.76
C ILE A 63 -3.29 -2.98 -19.30
N GLY A 64 -2.53 -3.65 -18.46
CA GLY A 64 -2.81 -3.72 -17.02
C GLY A 64 -1.60 -4.12 -16.20
N LEU A 65 -1.64 -3.79 -14.91
CA LEU A 65 -0.60 -4.11 -13.94
C LEU A 65 -1.24 -4.42 -12.60
N GLN A 66 -0.69 -5.40 -11.87
CA GLN A 66 -0.98 -5.63 -10.46
C GLN A 66 0.28 -6.16 -9.76
N SER A 67 0.60 -5.60 -8.60
CA SER A 67 1.63 -6.14 -7.72
C SER A 67 1.01 -7.07 -6.69
N VAL A 68 1.74 -8.14 -6.37
CA VAL A 68 1.49 -9.07 -5.27
C VAL A 68 2.71 -9.09 -4.38
N TYR A 69 2.55 -8.87 -3.08
CA TYR A 69 3.61 -8.89 -2.09
C TYR A 69 3.28 -9.86 -0.96
N ILE A 70 4.11 -10.89 -0.77
CA ILE A 70 3.90 -11.89 0.27
C ILE A 70 4.51 -11.40 1.58
N ILE A 71 3.63 -11.20 2.57
CA ILE A 71 3.93 -10.64 3.89
C ILE A 71 3.40 -11.55 5.01
N ASP A 72 3.47 -11.11 6.26
CA ASP A 72 2.94 -11.85 7.42
C ASP A 72 3.54 -13.27 7.52
N ALA A 73 4.85 -13.40 7.30
CA ALA A 73 5.58 -14.68 7.30
C ALA A 73 5.04 -15.70 6.28
N GLY A 74 4.56 -15.23 5.12
CA GLY A 74 4.06 -16.11 4.06
C GLY A 74 2.55 -16.29 4.07
N GLU A 75 1.85 -15.86 5.11
CA GLU A 75 0.41 -16.14 5.26
C GLU A 75 -0.50 -15.17 4.53
N THR A 76 0.02 -14.04 4.02
CA THR A 76 -0.80 -12.99 3.44
C THR A 76 -0.23 -12.47 2.13
N ALA A 77 -1.08 -12.41 1.10
CA ALA A 77 -0.80 -11.74 -0.16
C ALA A 77 -1.38 -10.33 -0.14
N LEU A 78 -0.53 -9.33 -0.03
CA LEU A 78 -0.88 -7.93 -0.20
C LEU A 78 -0.90 -7.60 -1.69
N VAL A 79 -2.05 -7.17 -2.21
CA VAL A 79 -2.19 -6.76 -3.61
C VAL A 79 -2.31 -5.25 -3.71
N GLU A 80 -1.53 -4.66 -4.62
CA GLU A 80 -1.44 -3.21 -4.78
C GLU A 80 -1.09 -2.81 -6.22
N GLY A 81 -1.20 -1.51 -6.51
CA GLY A 81 -0.84 -0.97 -7.82
C GLY A 81 -1.73 -1.42 -8.97
N LEU A 82 -2.98 -1.85 -8.72
CA LEU A 82 -3.88 -2.25 -9.81
C LEU A 82 -4.07 -1.10 -10.81
N ARG A 83 -3.76 -1.37 -12.07
CA ARG A 83 -3.91 -0.44 -13.20
C ARG A 83 -4.59 -1.15 -14.36
N VAL A 84 -5.40 -0.38 -15.10
CA VAL A 84 -5.89 -0.77 -16.42
C VAL A 84 -5.79 0.44 -17.34
N ALA A 85 -5.19 0.20 -18.51
CA ALA A 85 -5.47 0.83 -19.79
C ALA A 85 -6.65 1.81 -19.79
N PRO A 86 -6.53 3.16 -19.83
CA PRO A 86 -7.71 4.01 -19.97
C PRO A 86 -8.67 3.55 -21.09
N TRP A 87 -8.12 3.08 -22.21
CA TRP A 87 -8.86 2.55 -23.36
C TRP A 87 -9.35 1.09 -23.22
N GLU A 88 -8.93 0.36 -22.17
CA GLU A 88 -9.35 -1.02 -21.86
C GLU A 88 -10.22 -1.12 -20.60
N ARG A 89 -10.50 0.00 -19.92
CA ARG A 89 -11.40 0.02 -18.75
C ARG A 89 -12.83 -0.37 -19.13
N GLY A 90 -13.52 -1.03 -18.20
CA GLY A 90 -14.89 -1.53 -18.41
C GLY A 90 -14.98 -2.83 -19.20
N LYS A 91 -13.86 -3.38 -19.71
CA LYS A 91 -13.81 -4.60 -20.52
C LYS A 91 -13.44 -5.88 -19.75
N GLY A 92 -13.43 -5.83 -18.41
CA GLY A 92 -13.14 -7.01 -17.57
C GLY A 92 -11.68 -7.27 -17.22
N VAL A 93 -10.72 -6.57 -17.84
CA VAL A 93 -9.26 -6.78 -17.68
C VAL A 93 -8.80 -6.86 -16.22
N ALA A 94 -9.27 -5.96 -15.36
CA ALA A 94 -8.93 -5.97 -13.94
C ALA A 94 -9.32 -7.30 -13.25
N GLY A 95 -10.49 -7.84 -13.58
CA GLY A 95 -10.98 -9.08 -13.01
C GLY A 95 -10.18 -10.29 -13.49
N ASP A 96 -9.80 -10.33 -14.78
CA ASP A 96 -8.93 -11.37 -15.33
C ASP A 96 -7.53 -11.34 -14.69
N LEU A 97 -6.94 -10.15 -14.59
CA LEU A 97 -5.63 -9.97 -13.96
C LEU A 97 -5.64 -10.38 -12.47
N GLN A 98 -6.68 -10.00 -11.73
CA GLN A 98 -6.85 -10.41 -10.33
C GLN A 98 -7.01 -11.92 -10.18
N ARG A 99 -7.77 -12.57 -11.07
CA ARG A 99 -7.92 -14.04 -11.09
C ARG A 99 -6.59 -14.72 -11.36
N PHE A 100 -5.83 -14.24 -12.34
CA PHE A 100 -4.50 -14.75 -12.64
C PHE A 100 -3.55 -14.61 -11.44
N CYS A 101 -3.47 -13.42 -10.85
CA CYS A 101 -2.65 -13.18 -9.66
C CYS A 101 -3.05 -14.10 -8.49
N SER A 102 -4.36 -14.31 -8.29
CA SER A 102 -4.87 -15.19 -7.23
C SER A 102 -4.50 -16.66 -7.48
N ALA A 103 -4.57 -17.13 -8.72
CA ALA A 103 -4.15 -18.48 -9.09
C ALA A 103 -2.64 -18.66 -8.90
N MET A 104 -1.84 -17.71 -9.38
CA MET A 104 -0.39 -17.70 -9.20
C MET A 104 0.00 -17.75 -7.71
N VAL A 105 -0.68 -16.99 -6.84
CA VAL A 105 -0.44 -17.02 -5.40
C VAL A 105 -0.75 -18.39 -4.81
N LYS A 106 -1.90 -19.00 -5.17
CA LYS A 106 -2.27 -20.33 -4.67
C LYS A 106 -1.27 -21.41 -5.07
N GLU A 107 -0.71 -21.30 -6.27
CA GLU A 107 0.27 -22.25 -6.79
C GLU A 107 1.64 -22.08 -6.12
N LYS A 108 2.15 -20.84 -6.06
CA LYS A 108 3.51 -20.55 -5.59
C LYS A 108 3.63 -20.39 -4.07
N HIS A 109 2.54 -20.05 -3.39
CA HIS A 109 2.50 -19.76 -1.97
C HIS A 109 1.26 -20.41 -1.32
N PRO A 110 1.21 -21.74 -1.23
CA PRO A 110 0.05 -22.47 -0.70
C PRO A 110 -0.25 -22.14 0.78
N GLU A 111 0.72 -21.59 1.51
CA GLU A 111 0.57 -21.13 2.90
C GLU A 111 -0.23 -19.85 3.04
N VAL A 112 -0.49 -19.11 1.95
CA VAL A 112 -1.26 -17.87 1.97
C VAL A 112 -2.71 -18.17 2.33
N LYS A 113 -3.19 -17.54 3.40
CA LYS A 113 -4.55 -17.70 3.94
C LYS A 113 -5.44 -16.50 3.64
N VAL A 114 -4.83 -15.32 3.42
CA VAL A 114 -5.55 -14.05 3.34
C VAL A 114 -4.99 -13.21 2.19
N SER A 115 -5.88 -12.54 1.46
CA SER A 115 -5.51 -11.43 0.57
C SER A 115 -5.89 -10.10 1.21
N ARG A 116 -4.98 -9.12 1.15
CA ARG A 116 -5.21 -7.75 1.64
C ARG A 116 -5.01 -6.74 0.53
N LEU A 117 -5.75 -5.64 0.60
CA LEU A 117 -5.61 -4.50 -0.29
C LEU A 117 -6.09 -3.23 0.41
N THR A 118 -5.60 -2.10 -0.06
CA THR A 118 -6.12 -0.76 0.29
C THR A 118 -6.65 -0.11 -0.97
N ARG A 119 -7.80 0.57 -0.87
CA ARG A 119 -8.50 1.19 -1.99
C ARG A 119 -9.01 2.58 -1.58
N ASP A 120 -9.05 3.51 -2.52
CA ASP A 120 -9.41 4.92 -2.31
C ASP A 120 -10.75 5.32 -2.92
N ASP A 121 -11.47 4.37 -3.52
CA ASP A 121 -12.78 4.64 -4.10
C ASP A 121 -13.87 4.80 -3.03
N LYS A 122 -14.89 5.58 -3.40
CA LYS A 122 -16.05 5.84 -2.55
C LYS A 122 -16.90 4.58 -2.43
N LEU A 123 -16.75 3.86 -1.31
CA LEU A 123 -17.59 2.72 -0.98
C LEU A 123 -18.99 3.19 -0.56
N GLY A 124 -20.02 2.71 -1.25
CA GLY A 124 -21.42 2.98 -0.90
C GLY A 124 -21.95 2.00 0.14
N ALA A 125 -23.17 2.26 0.65
CA ALA A 125 -23.84 1.36 1.59
C ALA A 125 -23.99 -0.08 1.04
N LYS A 126 -24.20 -0.24 -0.27
CA LYS A 126 -24.30 -1.55 -0.94
C LYS A 126 -22.95 -2.29 -0.92
N ASP A 127 -21.84 -1.59 -1.15
CA ASP A 127 -20.50 -2.18 -1.13
C ASP A 127 -20.09 -2.62 0.26
N LEU A 128 -20.53 -1.90 1.29
CA LEU A 128 -20.24 -2.24 2.69
C LEU A 128 -21.03 -3.45 3.19
N ARG A 129 -22.18 -3.81 2.57
CA ARG A 129 -22.98 -4.98 3.01
C ARG A 129 -22.26 -6.31 2.91
N LYS A 130 -21.28 -6.44 2.01
CA LYS A 130 -20.44 -7.65 1.87
C LYS A 130 -19.26 -7.69 2.84
N TYR A 131 -19.04 -6.64 3.63
CA TYR A 131 -17.90 -6.53 4.53
C TYR A 131 -18.36 -6.39 5.98
N ARG A 132 -17.64 -7.06 6.89
CA ARG A 132 -17.73 -6.77 8.31
C ARG A 132 -16.79 -5.61 8.62
N ILE A 133 -17.34 -4.48 9.06
CA ILE A 133 -16.53 -3.35 9.53
C ILE A 133 -15.89 -3.74 10.86
N ILE A 134 -14.57 -3.74 10.91
CA ILE A 134 -13.79 -4.08 12.12
C ILE A 134 -13.31 -2.83 12.87
N ALA A 135 -13.15 -1.71 12.17
CA ALA A 135 -12.66 -0.46 12.74
C ALA A 135 -13.04 0.74 11.85
N LYS A 136 -13.03 1.95 12.44
CA LYS A 136 -13.17 3.24 11.74
C LYS A 136 -12.17 4.22 12.33
N GLN A 137 -11.55 5.02 11.48
CA GLN A 137 -10.61 6.07 11.88
C GLN A 137 -10.86 7.32 11.06
N GLY A 138 -10.94 8.48 11.73
CA GLY A 138 -10.93 9.77 11.07
C GLY A 138 -9.49 10.18 10.77
N ILE A 139 -9.21 10.55 9.52
CA ILE A 139 -7.90 11.03 9.09
C ILE A 139 -8.05 12.49 8.70
N LEU A 140 -7.26 13.36 9.34
CA LEU A 140 -7.15 14.77 8.97
C LEU A 140 -5.90 14.94 8.10
N LEU A 141 -6.10 15.23 6.81
CA LEU A 141 -5.01 15.59 5.91
C LEU A 141 -4.81 17.10 5.92
N LEU A 142 -3.61 17.55 6.26
CA LEU A 142 -3.22 18.95 6.24
C LEU A 142 -2.15 19.17 5.18
N ARG A 143 -2.36 20.15 4.30
CA ARG A 143 -1.35 20.62 3.33
C ARG A 143 -1.02 22.07 3.65
N PHE A 144 0.26 22.34 3.86
CA PHE A 144 0.74 23.69 4.18
C PHE A 144 2.13 23.91 3.58
N GLN A 145 2.51 25.17 3.40
CA GLN A 145 3.88 25.52 3.05
C GLN A 145 4.73 25.51 4.33
N ALA A 146 5.84 24.77 4.31
CA ALA A 146 6.72 24.62 5.47
C ALA A 146 7.19 25.98 6.00
N GLN A 147 7.66 26.88 5.12
CA GLN A 147 8.07 28.24 5.49
C GLN A 147 6.95 29.08 6.13
N GLU A 148 5.70 28.91 5.68
CA GLU A 148 4.57 29.64 6.26
C GLU A 148 4.24 29.14 7.67
N VAL A 149 4.34 27.83 7.90
CA VAL A 149 4.16 27.25 9.23
C VAL A 149 5.30 27.66 10.16
N LEU A 150 6.55 27.59 9.69
CA LEU A 150 7.72 28.01 10.46
C LEU A 150 7.66 29.48 10.87
N SER A 151 7.29 30.39 9.96
CA SER A 151 7.20 31.83 10.29
C SER A 151 6.08 32.17 11.27
N ARG A 152 5.06 31.31 11.41
CA ARG A 152 3.94 31.50 12.33
C ARG A 152 4.05 30.68 13.63
N LEU A 153 4.90 29.67 13.66
CA LEU A 153 5.08 28.77 14.81
C LEU A 153 5.44 29.58 16.06
N ASP A 154 6.41 30.49 15.97
CA ASP A 154 6.85 31.32 17.09
C ASP A 154 5.70 32.17 17.65
N ALA A 155 4.96 32.86 16.78
CA ALA A 155 3.83 33.70 17.17
C ALA A 155 2.68 32.90 17.81
N VAL A 156 2.39 31.70 17.29
CA VAL A 156 1.31 30.82 17.81
C VAL A 156 1.70 30.20 19.16
N VAL A 157 2.95 29.76 19.32
CA VAL A 157 3.48 29.18 20.56
C VAL A 157 3.48 30.23 21.68
N LEU A 158 3.88 31.47 21.35
CA LEU A 158 3.89 32.61 22.28
C LEU A 158 2.47 33.07 22.65
N ALA A 159 1.55 33.19 21.68
CA ALA A 159 0.20 33.73 21.92
C ALA A 159 -0.72 32.81 22.74
N ARG A 160 -0.47 31.48 22.76
CA ARG A 160 -1.28 30.51 23.50
C ARG A 160 -0.79 30.20 24.92
N GLY A 161 0.14 31.00 25.46
CA GLY A 161 0.66 30.80 26.81
C GLY A 161 1.57 29.57 26.93
N GLY A 162 2.25 29.20 25.83
CA GLY A 162 3.13 28.04 25.76
C GLY A 162 2.38 26.78 25.34
N PHE A 163 2.50 26.43 24.05
CA PHE A 163 2.18 25.08 23.61
C PHE A 163 3.20 24.12 24.22
N ARG A 164 2.80 23.33 25.24
CA ARG A 164 3.60 22.19 25.69
C ARG A 164 3.42 21.07 24.67
N LEU A 165 4.45 20.87 23.85
CA LEU A 165 4.60 19.60 23.15
C LEU A 165 4.62 18.50 24.22
N GLU A 166 3.65 17.59 24.18
CA GLU A 166 3.80 16.34 24.90
C GLU A 166 5.12 15.71 24.43
N PRO A 167 5.98 15.26 25.35
CA PRO A 167 7.25 14.67 24.98
C PRO A 167 6.97 13.52 24.00
N SER A 168 7.74 13.48 22.92
CA SER A 168 7.75 12.38 21.98
C SER A 168 9.13 11.76 21.97
N GLU A 169 9.16 10.44 21.88
CA GLU A 169 10.37 9.64 21.97
C GLU A 169 10.58 8.90 20.65
N LEU A 170 11.69 9.21 19.98
CA LEU A 170 12.15 8.44 18.83
C LEU A 170 12.62 7.06 19.31
N LEU A 171 12.09 6.01 18.69
CA LEU A 171 12.53 4.64 18.90
C LEU A 171 13.76 4.38 18.02
N LEU A 172 14.81 3.87 18.64
CA LEU A 172 15.94 3.28 17.93
C LEU A 172 15.48 1.98 17.26
N GLU A 173 16.12 1.58 16.16
CA GLU A 173 15.71 0.38 15.39
C GLU A 173 15.59 -0.89 16.24
N ARG A 174 16.47 -1.04 17.25
CA ARG A 174 16.45 -2.17 18.20
C ARG A 174 15.28 -2.12 19.19
N GLU A 175 14.79 -0.92 19.51
CA GLU A 175 13.69 -0.70 20.45
C GLU A 175 12.33 -0.94 19.76
N VAL A 176 12.25 -0.81 18.43
CA VAL A 176 10.99 -0.97 17.69
C VAL A 176 10.34 -2.34 17.97
N PRO A 177 11.02 -3.49 17.84
CA PRO A 177 10.41 -4.77 18.20
C PRO A 177 10.06 -4.90 19.68
N GLU A 178 10.86 -4.31 20.57
CA GLU A 178 10.64 -4.36 22.01
C GLU A 178 9.37 -3.62 22.44
N VAL A 179 9.01 -2.56 21.71
CA VAL A 179 7.83 -1.74 21.98
C VAL A 179 6.62 -2.24 21.19
N VAL A 180 6.75 -2.39 19.87
CA VAL A 180 5.61 -2.64 18.95
C VAL A 180 5.00 -4.03 19.11
N LEU A 181 5.78 -5.01 19.56
CA LEU A 181 5.30 -6.38 19.75
C LEU A 181 4.65 -6.63 21.11
N ARG A 182 4.70 -5.65 22.04
CA ARG A 182 4.02 -5.76 23.34
C ARG A 182 2.52 -5.88 23.12
N GLU A 183 1.87 -6.71 23.92
CA GLU A 183 0.41 -6.89 23.85
C GLU A 183 -0.32 -5.56 24.01
N ALA A 184 0.05 -4.77 25.04
CA ALA A 184 -0.53 -3.46 25.29
C ALA A 184 -0.40 -2.50 24.10
N PHE A 185 0.76 -2.47 23.43
CA PHE A 185 0.93 -1.61 22.25
C PHE A 185 0.00 -2.07 21.11
N ARG A 186 -0.06 -3.37 20.86
CA ARG A 186 -0.89 -3.94 19.79
C ARG A 186 -2.38 -3.73 20.03
N SER A 187 -2.86 -3.83 21.27
CA SER A 187 -4.27 -3.72 21.60
C SER A 187 -4.74 -2.27 21.80
N GLU A 188 -3.88 -1.40 22.37
CA GLU A 188 -4.25 -0.03 22.74
C GLU A 188 -3.88 1.00 21.66
N VAL A 189 -2.80 0.78 20.89
CA VAL A 189 -2.27 1.77 19.92
C VAL A 189 -2.61 1.40 18.47
N LEU A 190 -2.47 0.13 18.10
CA LEU A 190 -2.69 -0.31 16.72
C LEU A 190 -4.17 -0.62 16.45
N LEU A 191 -4.75 0.14 15.53
CA LEU A 191 -6.12 -0.10 15.08
C LEU A 191 -6.25 -1.52 14.50
N ASN A 192 -7.11 -2.33 15.11
CA ASN A 192 -7.25 -3.75 14.75
C ASN A 192 -5.89 -4.49 14.71
N GLN A 193 -4.97 -4.15 15.62
CA GLN A 193 -3.64 -4.74 15.72
C GLN A 193 -2.82 -4.70 14.41
N THR A 194 -3.12 -3.74 13.54
CA THR A 194 -2.56 -3.63 12.20
C THR A 194 -1.69 -2.38 12.10
N ILE A 195 -0.49 -2.53 11.54
CA ILE A 195 0.39 -1.43 11.17
C ILE A 195 0.02 -1.02 9.75
N ILE A 196 -0.39 0.24 9.55
CA ILE A 196 -0.62 0.80 8.21
C ILE A 196 0.58 1.67 7.86
N GLN A 197 1.36 1.27 6.86
CA GLN A 197 2.48 2.05 6.36
C GLN A 197 2.36 2.19 4.85
N ASP A 198 2.34 3.42 4.34
CA ASP A 198 2.21 3.72 2.90
C ASP A 198 1.12 2.88 2.20
N TRP A 199 -0.09 2.88 2.77
CA TRP A 199 -1.24 2.10 2.29
C TRP A 199 -1.12 0.58 2.41
N GLN A 200 -0.07 0.06 3.04
CA GLN A 200 0.17 -1.37 3.21
C GLN A 200 -0.19 -1.83 4.64
N PRO A 201 -1.17 -2.73 4.81
CA PRO A 201 -1.56 -3.28 6.11
C PRO A 201 -0.76 -4.52 6.52
N PHE A 202 0.08 -4.36 7.54
CA PHE A 202 0.91 -5.43 8.12
C PHE A 202 0.39 -5.89 9.47
N LYS A 203 0.52 -7.18 9.78
CA LYS A 203 0.44 -7.64 11.19
C LYS A 203 1.65 -7.11 11.96
N ALA A 204 1.47 -6.80 13.25
CA ALA A 204 2.59 -6.52 14.15
C ALA A 204 3.35 -7.81 14.52
N THR A 205 4.25 -8.25 13.63
CA THR A 205 5.09 -9.44 13.80
C THR A 205 6.56 -9.11 13.53
N ARG A 206 7.48 -9.92 14.07
CA ARG A 206 8.92 -9.78 13.81
C ARG A 206 9.26 -9.80 12.32
N SER A 207 8.62 -10.70 11.56
CA SER A 207 8.85 -10.82 10.11
C SER A 207 8.54 -9.51 9.38
N ASN A 208 7.41 -8.87 9.71
CA ASN A 208 7.02 -7.62 9.05
C ASN A 208 7.81 -6.42 9.54
N LEU A 209 8.18 -6.38 10.82
CA LEU A 209 9.08 -5.34 11.31
C LEU A 209 10.43 -5.37 10.56
N GLY A 210 10.93 -6.56 10.21
CA GLY A 210 12.11 -6.70 9.35
C GLY A 210 11.90 -6.18 7.91
N LEU A 211 10.69 -6.28 7.35
CA LEU A 211 10.35 -5.66 6.06
C LEU A 211 10.29 -4.13 6.18
N LEU A 212 9.66 -3.63 7.25
CA LEU A 212 9.48 -2.19 7.50
C LEU A 212 10.80 -1.48 7.82
N GLN A 213 11.74 -2.15 8.50
CA GLN A 213 13.08 -1.60 8.77
C GLN A 213 13.84 -1.25 7.48
N LYS A 214 13.67 -2.03 6.40
CA LYS A 214 14.30 -1.76 5.10
C LYS A 214 13.81 -0.46 4.44
N LYS A 215 12.73 0.13 4.95
CA LYS A 215 12.15 1.38 4.44
C LYS A 215 12.67 2.63 5.15
N SER A 216 13.64 2.49 6.08
CA SER A 216 14.26 3.61 6.81
C SER A 216 13.24 4.52 7.50
N LEU A 217 12.26 3.90 8.18
CA LEU A 217 11.16 4.59 8.85
C LEU A 217 11.57 5.16 10.21
N HIS A 218 10.98 6.29 10.60
CA HIS A 218 11.17 6.88 11.92
C HIS A 218 9.98 6.60 12.81
N TRP A 219 10.17 5.68 13.75
CA TRP A 219 9.14 5.31 14.72
C TRP A 219 9.19 6.27 15.91
N VAL A 220 8.10 6.99 16.16
CA VAL A 220 7.98 7.94 17.26
C VAL A 220 6.76 7.58 18.09
N VAL A 221 6.93 7.55 19.41
CA VAL A 221 5.86 7.34 20.38
C VAL A 221 5.75 8.53 21.32
N ASP A 222 4.63 8.65 22.02
CA ASP A 222 4.52 9.59 23.14
C ASP A 222 5.41 9.17 24.33
N ARG A 223 5.38 7.88 24.73
CA ARG A 223 6.19 7.37 25.85
C ARG A 223 6.63 5.93 25.65
N LYS A 224 7.93 5.62 25.69
CA LYS A 224 8.49 4.26 25.48
C LYS A 224 7.99 3.21 26.46
N ALA A 225 7.80 3.60 27.71
CA ALA A 225 7.39 2.67 28.77
C ALA A 225 5.95 2.15 28.54
N ARG A 226 5.05 3.05 28.14
CA ARG A 226 3.64 2.74 27.85
C ARG A 226 3.10 3.70 26.78
N PRO A 227 3.33 3.39 25.49
CA PRO A 227 2.84 4.24 24.42
C PRO A 227 1.32 4.25 24.35
N THR A 228 0.74 5.42 24.12
CA THR A 228 -0.69 5.58 23.78
C THR A 228 -0.89 6.07 22.36
N VAL A 229 0.15 6.66 21.76
CA VAL A 229 0.16 7.16 20.38
C VAL A 229 1.48 6.76 19.72
N ALA A 230 1.42 6.39 18.45
CA ALA A 230 2.60 6.13 17.64
C ALA A 230 2.43 6.70 16.23
N THR A 231 3.55 7.10 15.64
CA THR A 231 3.69 7.42 14.22
C THR A 231 4.94 6.73 13.68
N LEU A 232 4.92 6.38 12.39
CA LEU A 232 6.01 5.70 11.69
C LEU A 232 6.14 6.19 10.24
#